data_AF-A0A6V7IS29-F1
#
_entry.id   AF-A0A6V7IS29-F1
#
_cell.length_a   1.000
_cell.length_b   1.000
_cell.length_c   1.000
_cell.angle_alpha   90.00
_cell.angle_beta   90.00
_cell.angle_gamma   90.00
#
_symmetry.space_group_name_H-M   'P 1'
#
loop_
_entity.id
_entity.type
_entity.pdbx_description
1 polymer ?
#
loop_
_entity_poly.entity_id
_entity_poly.type
_entity_poly.pdbx_seq_one_letter_code
_entity_poly.pdbx_strand_id
1 'polypeptide(L)'
;TPLHVDVFMSYSWSANIVGKKRWLLLPPGEEDNLCDAHGRLPYDLDSPDNNLPISRSCRSLEIIQGPGEIVFVPSGWHHQVWNL
;
A
#
# COMPACT_ATOMS: atom_id res chain seq x y z
N THR A 1 3.41 1.01 8.34
CA THR A 1 1.96 0.77 8.45
C THR A 1 1.60 -0.38 7.54
N PRO A 2 0.93 -1.42 8.04
CA PRO A 2 0.48 -2.59 7.29
C PRO A 2 -0.42 -2.25 6.09
N LEU A 3 -0.71 -3.23 5.24
CA LEU A 3 -1.62 -3.05 4.10
C LEU A 3 -3.04 -2.73 4.59
N HIS A 4 -3.61 -1.62 4.10
CA HIS A 4 -4.96 -1.20 4.47
C HIS A 4 -5.53 -0.18 3.48
N VAL A 5 -6.83 0.10 3.59
CA VAL A 5 -7.45 1.33 3.11
C VAL A 5 -7.70 2.27 4.28
N ASP A 6 -7.78 3.57 3.99
CA ASP A 6 -8.16 4.55 4.99
C ASP A 6 -9.56 4.28 5.57
N VAL A 7 -9.77 4.69 6.82
CA VAL A 7 -11.06 4.50 7.52
C VAL A 7 -12.19 5.13 6.71
N PHE A 8 -13.32 4.44 6.65
CA PHE A 8 -14.48 4.79 5.82
C PHE A 8 -14.19 4.92 4.31
N MET A 9 -13.11 4.29 3.82
CA MET A 9 -12.63 4.46 2.46
C MET A 9 -12.47 5.95 2.12
N SER A 10 -11.99 6.75 3.06
CA SER A 10 -11.82 8.19 2.87
C SER A 10 -10.61 8.51 1.98
N TYR A 11 -10.44 9.79 1.69
CA TYR A 11 -9.25 10.33 1.02
C TYR A 11 -8.25 10.80 2.07
N SER A 12 -6.96 10.73 1.78
CA SER A 12 -5.94 11.27 2.69
C SER A 12 -4.82 12.03 1.99
N TRP A 13 -4.20 12.93 2.73
CA TRP A 13 -3.00 13.65 2.35
C TRP A 13 -1.93 13.38 3.42
N SER A 14 -0.77 12.88 3.01
CA SER A 14 0.37 12.63 3.90
C SER A 14 1.51 13.56 3.55
N ALA A 15 1.81 14.52 4.42
CA ALA A 15 2.97 15.39 4.33
C ALA A 15 4.12 14.81 5.16
N ASN A 16 5.26 14.52 4.54
CA ASN A 16 6.40 13.94 5.25
C ASN A 16 7.32 15.03 5.78
N ILE A 17 7.55 15.03 7.09
CA ILE A 17 8.30 16.10 7.76
C ILE A 17 9.80 15.75 7.87
N VAL A 18 10.13 14.50 8.21
CA VAL A 18 11.51 14.02 8.40
C VAL A 18 11.62 12.57 7.95
N GLY A 19 12.80 12.19 7.46
CA GLY A 19 13.10 10.82 7.03
C GLY A 19 12.55 10.51 5.64
N LYS A 20 12.56 9.23 5.26
CA LYS A 20 12.00 8.76 3.99
C LYS A 20 10.96 7.69 4.26
N LYS A 21 9.92 7.67 3.44
CA LYS A 21 8.90 6.64 3.47
C LYS A 21 8.80 5.96 2.12
N ARG A 22 8.82 4.62 2.11
CA ARG A 22 8.43 3.84 0.94
C ARG A 22 6.92 3.63 1.01
N TRP A 23 6.23 3.92 -0.08
CA TRP A 23 4.81 3.63 -0.24
C TRP A 23 4.63 2.64 -1.37
N LEU A 24 3.75 1.68 -1.15
CA LEU A 24 3.18 0.84 -2.19
C LEU A 24 1.68 1.12 -2.20
N LEU A 25 1.16 1.52 -3.35
CA LEU A 25 -0.24 1.86 -3.55
C LEU A 25 -0.84 0.93 -4.60
N LEU A 26 -2.06 0.47 -4.34
CA LEU A 26 -2.85 -0.41 -5.18
C LEU A 26 -4.13 0.34 -5.59
N PRO A 27 -4.37 0.54 -6.89
CA PRO A 27 -5.67 0.96 -7.38
C PRO A 27 -6.77 0.02 -6.88
N PRO A 28 -7.99 0.53 -6.62
CA PRO A 28 -9.10 -0.30 -6.19
C PRO A 28 -9.34 -1.49 -7.13
N GLY A 29 -9.48 -2.69 -6.57
CA GLY A 29 -9.63 -3.96 -7.27
C GLY A 29 -8.31 -4.69 -7.55
N GLU A 30 -7.15 -4.02 -7.48
CA GLU A 30 -5.86 -4.71 -7.64
C GLU A 30 -5.49 -5.54 -6.40
N GLU A 31 -6.07 -5.24 -5.25
CA GLU A 31 -5.95 -6.03 -4.03
C GLU A 31 -6.55 -7.44 -4.15
N ASP A 32 -7.54 -7.65 -5.03
CA ASP A 32 -8.16 -8.97 -5.23
C ASP A 32 -7.15 -9.99 -5.76
N ASN A 33 -6.11 -9.52 -6.46
CA ASN A 33 -5.00 -10.34 -6.93
C ASN A 33 -4.06 -10.80 -5.80
N LEU A 34 -4.20 -10.23 -4.60
CA LEU A 34 -3.39 -10.52 -3.41
C LEU A 34 -4.15 -11.32 -2.37
N CYS A 35 -5.45 -11.56 -2.57
CA CYS A 35 -6.28 -12.35 -1.68
C CYS A 35 -5.86 -13.83 -1.66
N ASP A 36 -5.87 -14.43 -0.47
CA ASP A 36 -5.75 -15.88 -0.34
C ASP A 36 -7.01 -16.62 -0.82
N ALA A 37 -7.00 -17.96 -0.75
CA ALA A 37 -8.15 -18.79 -1.10
C ALA A 37 -9.43 -18.52 -0.28
N HIS A 38 -9.33 -17.72 0.78
CA HIS A 38 -10.42 -17.30 1.66
C HIS A 38 -10.80 -15.83 1.48
N GLY A 39 -10.25 -15.13 0.49
CA GLY A 39 -10.53 -13.72 0.24
C GLY A 39 -9.86 -12.77 1.25
N ARG A 40 -8.83 -13.22 1.98
CA ARG A 40 -8.12 -12.40 2.96
C ARG A 40 -6.90 -11.77 2.33
N LEU A 41 -6.74 -10.47 2.58
CA LEU A 41 -5.54 -9.73 2.21
C LEU A 41 -4.38 -10.02 3.18
N PRO A 42 -3.14 -10.01 2.69
CA PRO A 42 -1.97 -10.11 3.54
C PRO A 42 -1.85 -8.88 4.44
N TYR A 43 -1.38 -9.09 5.67
CA TYR A 43 -1.16 -8.00 6.61
C TYR A 43 0.05 -7.15 6.21
N ASP A 44 1.15 -7.81 5.85
CA ASP A 44 2.41 -7.18 5.43
C ASP A 44 2.88 -7.85 4.15
N LEU A 45 2.96 -7.10 3.05
CA LEU A 45 3.34 -7.61 1.73
C LEU A 45 4.81 -8.06 1.62
N ASP A 46 5.71 -7.54 2.46
CA ASP A 46 7.12 -7.94 2.48
C ASP A 46 7.38 -9.13 3.44
N SER A 47 6.34 -9.68 4.07
CA SER A 47 6.48 -10.84 4.96
C SER A 47 7.06 -12.05 4.21
N PRO A 48 8.08 -12.73 4.76
CA PRO A 48 8.67 -13.92 4.12
C PRO A 48 7.69 -15.09 4.01
N ASP A 49 6.63 -15.10 4.83
CA ASP A 49 5.58 -16.12 4.79
C ASP A 49 4.58 -15.90 3.64
N ASN A 50 4.62 -14.73 3.01
CA ASN A 50 3.81 -14.47 1.83
C ASN A 50 4.43 -15.17 0.62
N ASN A 51 3.90 -16.35 0.30
CA ASN A 51 4.04 -16.96 -1.03
C ASN A 51 3.19 -16.23 -2.09
N LEU A 52 3.08 -14.91 -1.99
CA LEU A 52 2.29 -14.10 -2.91
C LEU A 52 3.04 -13.98 -4.23
N PRO A 53 2.38 -14.27 -5.37
CA PRO A 53 2.91 -13.91 -6.66
C PRO A 53 2.73 -12.40 -6.88
N ILE A 54 3.37 -11.56 -6.05
CA ILE A 54 3.51 -10.11 -6.33
C ILE A 54 4.18 -9.93 -7.72
N SER A 55 4.87 -10.98 -8.17
CA SER A 55 5.40 -11.17 -9.52
C SER A 55 4.29 -11.23 -10.60
N ARG A 56 4.03 -10.06 -11.19
CA ARG A 56 3.62 -9.77 -12.59
C ARG A 56 2.18 -9.40 -12.92
N SER A 57 1.15 -9.74 -12.12
CA SER A 57 -0.24 -9.39 -12.48
C SER A 57 -0.80 -8.15 -11.76
N CYS A 58 -0.31 -7.82 -10.56
CA CYS A 58 -0.86 -6.72 -9.77
C CYS A 58 -0.25 -5.39 -10.21
N ARG A 59 -1.08 -4.44 -10.66
CA ARG A 59 -0.64 -3.09 -11.00
C ARG A 59 -0.51 -2.28 -9.73
N SER A 60 0.72 -2.05 -9.29
CA SER A 60 1.01 -1.20 -8.14
C SER A 60 1.78 0.04 -8.54
N LEU A 61 1.65 1.08 -7.72
CA LEU A 61 2.47 2.28 -7.76
C LEU A 61 3.39 2.27 -6.54
N GLU A 62 4.70 2.32 -6.78
CA GLU A 62 5.68 2.41 -5.71
C GLU A 62 6.36 3.78 -5.74
N ILE A 63 6.41 4.46 -4.60
CA ILE A 63 7.05 5.77 -4.47
C ILE A 63 7.92 5.83 -3.20
N ILE A 64 9.02 6.58 -3.29
CA ILE A 64 9.80 6.99 -2.12
C ILE A 64 9.48 8.45 -1.84
N GLN A 65 8.85 8.72 -0.70
CA GLN A 65 8.51 10.05 -0.24
C GLN A 65 9.65 10.60 0.65
N GLY A 66 10.24 11.72 0.26
CA GLY A 66 11.24 12.47 1.01
C GLY A 66 10.64 13.55 1.92
N PRO A 67 11.48 14.28 2.70
CA PRO A 67 11.03 15.40 3.52
C PRO A 67 10.48 16.55 2.67
N GLY A 68 9.38 17.16 3.11
CA GLY A 68 8.70 18.27 2.44
C GLY A 68 7.75 17.84 1.31
N GLU A 69 7.74 16.57 0.93
CA GLU A 69 6.84 16.05 -0.10
C GLU A 69 5.49 15.65 0.47
N ILE A 70 4.46 15.73 -0.38
CA ILE A 70 3.09 15.39 -0.03
C ILE A 70 2.59 14.29 -0.97
N VAL A 71 1.98 13.25 -0.39
CA VAL A 71 1.30 12.18 -1.11
C VAL A 71 -0.20 12.32 -0.88
N PHE A 72 -0.98 12.32 -1.96
CA PHE A 72 -2.42 12.18 -1.90
C PHE A 72 -2.80 10.72 -2.16
N VAL A 73 -3.64 10.15 -1.29
CA VAL A 73 -4.18 8.80 -1.44
C VAL A 73 -5.68 8.92 -1.74
N PRO A 74 -6.14 8.49 -2.93
CA PRO A 74 -7.55 8.52 -3.25
C PRO A 74 -8.34 7.48 -2.44
N SER A 75 -9.65 7.72 -2.33
CA SER A 75 -10.60 6.80 -1.69
C SER A 75 -10.49 5.37 -2.24
N GLY A 76 -10.44 4.40 -1.32
CA GLY A 76 -10.44 2.97 -1.65
C GLY A 76 -9.09 2.40 -2.11
N TRP A 77 -8.02 3.19 -2.11
CA TRP A 77 -6.69 2.71 -2.50
C TRP A 77 -6.04 1.95 -1.34
N HIS A 78 -5.83 0.65 -1.53
CA HIS A 78 -5.05 -0.14 -0.60
C HIS A 78 -3.59 0.31 -0.65
N HIS A 79 -2.97 0.49 0.51
CA HIS A 79 -1.59 0.90 0.56
C HIS A 79 -0.86 0.39 1.80
N GLN A 80 0.45 0.20 1.64
CA GLN A 80 1.38 -0.15 2.70
C GLN A 80 2.54 0.84 2.71
N VAL A 81 2.99 1.21 3.92
CA VAL A 81 4.00 2.25 4.09
C VAL A 81 5.11 1.77 5.01
N TRP A 82 6.35 1.93 4.60
CA TRP A 82 7.53 1.60 5.42
C TRP A 82 8.32 2.88 5.69
N ASN A 83 8.80 3.04 6.92
CA ASN A 83 9.83 4.03 7.21
C ASN A 83 11.18 3.43 6.80
N LEU A 84 11.99 4.20 6.08
CA LEU A 84 13.33 3.83 5.64
C LEU A 84 14.42 4.44 6.52
#